data_AF-A0A8H4HCI0-F1
#
_entry.id   AF-A0A8H4HCI0-F1
#
_cell.length_a   1.000
_cell.length_b   1.000
_cell.length_c   1.000
_cell.angle_alpha   90.00
_cell.angle_beta   90.00
_cell.angle_gamma   90.00
#
_symmetry.space_group_name_H-M   'P 1'
#
loop_
_entity.id
_entity.type
_entity.pdbx_description
1 polymer ?
#
loop_
_entity_poly.entity_id
_entity_poly.type
_entity_poly.pdbx_seq_one_letter_code
_entity_poly.pdbx_strand_id
1 'polypeptide(L)'
;MSIDVGMVLGVGFLADNTEERVHDNTKTWSFIGIREKEFLGMVQAAITGVSIKGQPVSPQLVTGLGKGGMMAQAAEKYPWWFNDAKFAHLVQVDTHQVGQTKDEDSAQLQALLSRVTTMDAAAEIVCTALIGKSAKSMMMPVEDVEASRPVSSYGVDSLLAVELRGWIFTELQADVSVFDLLSNIPISSLSRRIVGKSKCIPDGVVEADN
;
A
#
# COMPACT_ATOMS: atom_id res chain seq x y z
N MET A 1 5.87 32.43 -0.89
CA MET A 1 5.41 31.03 -0.85
C MET A 1 4.10 30.98 -0.10
N SER A 2 3.08 30.26 -0.60
CA SER A 2 1.87 29.93 0.17
C SER A 2 1.88 28.45 0.55
N ILE A 3 1.31 28.13 1.72
CA ILE A 3 1.18 26.75 2.20
C ILE A 3 -0.30 26.50 2.50
N ASP A 4 -0.91 25.62 1.73
CA ASP A 4 -2.25 25.10 2.00
C ASP A 4 -2.08 23.87 2.91
N VAL A 5 -2.25 24.10 4.21
CA VAL A 5 -1.98 23.12 5.27
C VAL A 5 -3.18 22.20 5.43
N GLY A 6 -2.96 20.90 5.24
CA GLY A 6 -3.94 19.85 5.51
C GLY A 6 -4.06 19.55 7.01
N MET A 7 -4.69 18.43 7.33
CA MET A 7 -4.83 17.99 8.71
C MET A 7 -3.46 17.78 9.38
N VAL A 8 -3.21 18.47 10.48
CA VAL A 8 -2.04 18.22 11.34
C VAL A 8 -2.46 17.33 12.52
N LEU A 9 -1.78 16.21 12.68
CA LEU A 9 -2.02 15.21 13.72
C LEU A 9 -1.22 15.52 14.98
N GLY A 10 -1.80 15.18 16.14
CA GLY A 10 -1.11 15.22 17.43
C GLY A 10 -1.00 16.59 18.08
N VAL A 11 -1.50 17.65 17.43
CA VAL A 11 -1.57 19.01 17.98
C VAL A 11 -2.86 19.73 17.58
N GLY A 12 -3.34 20.61 18.46
CA GLY A 12 -4.48 21.50 18.21
C GLY A 12 -5.83 20.81 18.24
N PHE A 13 -6.85 21.45 17.63
CA PHE A 13 -8.26 21.05 17.72
C PHE A 13 -8.54 19.57 17.35
N LEU A 14 -7.74 19.00 16.45
CA LEU A 14 -7.86 17.59 16.00
C LEU A 14 -7.22 16.59 16.98
N ALA A 15 -6.31 17.04 17.85
CA ALA A 15 -5.74 16.24 18.92
C ALA A 15 -6.55 16.38 20.23
N ASP A 16 -7.15 17.55 20.46
CA ASP A 16 -7.90 17.86 21.67
C ASP A 16 -9.35 17.37 21.64
N ASN A 17 -9.98 17.24 20.45
CA ASN A 17 -11.34 16.73 20.32
C ASN A 17 -11.36 15.26 19.88
N THR A 18 -11.74 14.39 20.80
CA THR A 18 -12.01 12.96 20.56
C THR A 18 -13.43 12.68 20.05
N GLU A 19 -14.17 13.70 19.61
CA GLU A 19 -15.53 13.49 19.09
C GLU A 19 -15.49 12.62 17.83
N GLU A 20 -16.28 11.56 17.86
CA GLU A 20 -16.37 10.52 16.82
C GLU A 20 -16.60 11.12 15.42
N ARG A 21 -17.35 12.23 15.31
CA ARG A 21 -17.62 12.96 14.05
C ARG A 21 -16.37 13.54 13.38
N VAL A 22 -15.37 13.98 14.15
CA VAL A 22 -14.13 14.55 13.59
C VAL A 22 -13.25 13.43 13.01
N HIS A 23 -13.21 12.28 13.70
CA HIS A 23 -12.53 11.07 13.22
C HIS A 23 -13.26 10.41 12.04
N ASP A 24 -14.59 10.42 12.01
CA ASP A 24 -15.38 9.85 10.92
C ASP A 24 -15.31 10.71 9.65
N ASN A 25 -15.33 12.04 9.78
CA ASN A 25 -15.17 12.93 8.63
C ASN A 25 -13.76 12.83 8.01
N THR A 26 -12.73 12.68 8.83
CA THR A 26 -11.34 12.55 8.35
C THR A 26 -11.10 11.22 7.64
N LYS A 27 -11.70 10.12 8.12
CA LYS A 27 -11.74 8.84 7.38
C LYS A 27 -12.55 8.94 6.08
N THR A 28 -13.66 9.67 6.09
CA THR A 28 -14.56 9.82 4.93
C THR A 28 -13.94 10.68 3.81
N TRP A 29 -13.09 11.65 4.17
CA TRP A 29 -12.46 12.55 3.20
C TRP A 29 -11.13 12.04 2.65
N SER A 30 -10.57 10.97 3.24
CA SER A 30 -9.30 10.35 2.84
C SER A 30 -8.15 11.37 2.75
N PHE A 31 -8.16 12.37 3.62
CA PHE A 31 -7.05 13.29 3.74
C PHE A 31 -5.90 12.63 4.49
N ILE A 32 -4.67 12.88 4.04
CA ILE A 32 -3.46 12.37 4.66
C ILE A 32 -3.10 13.29 5.82
N GLY A 33 -3.00 12.73 7.02
CA GLY A 33 -2.57 13.47 8.20
C GLY A 33 -1.08 13.76 8.17
N ILE A 34 -0.72 14.98 8.56
CA ILE A 34 0.65 15.49 8.63
C ILE A 34 1.07 15.51 10.09
N ARG A 35 2.22 14.96 10.45
CA ARG A 35 2.73 15.01 11.82
C ARG A 35 3.26 16.41 12.13
N GLU A 36 3.20 16.83 13.39
CA GLU A 36 3.71 18.13 13.84
C GLU A 36 5.15 18.40 13.37
N LYS A 37 6.05 17.42 13.47
CA LYS A 37 7.45 17.56 13.02
C LYS A 37 7.56 17.84 11.52
N GLU A 38 6.69 17.24 10.71
CA GLU A 38 6.64 17.47 9.26
C GLU A 38 6.12 18.87 8.96
N PHE A 39 5.08 19.30 9.69
CA PHE A 39 4.55 20.66 9.61
C PHE A 39 5.62 21.71 9.95
N LEU A 40 6.34 21.55 11.06
CA LEU A 40 7.43 22.45 11.44
C LEU A 40 8.55 22.45 10.38
N GLY A 41 8.86 21.30 9.78
CA GLY A 41 9.81 21.20 8.67
C GLY A 41 9.38 22.01 7.45
N MET A 42 8.09 22.01 7.11
CA MET A 42 7.55 22.83 6.01
C MET A 42 7.62 24.32 6.32
N VAL A 43 7.32 24.72 7.55
CA VAL A 43 7.44 26.11 8.00
C VAL A 43 8.91 26.57 7.93
N GLN A 44 9.83 25.74 8.40
CA GLN A 44 11.26 26.02 8.31
C GLN A 44 11.69 26.20 6.84
N ALA A 45 11.30 25.29 5.95
CA ALA A 45 11.63 25.38 4.53
C ALA A 45 11.04 26.65 3.88
N ALA A 46 9.84 27.07 4.28
CA ALA A 46 9.22 28.29 3.79
C ALA A 46 9.98 29.56 4.23
N ILE A 47 10.53 29.55 5.45
CA ILE A 47 11.33 30.67 5.98
C ILE A 47 12.70 30.72 5.30
N THR A 48 13.37 29.58 5.15
CA THR A 48 14.73 29.52 4.58
C THR A 48 14.73 29.60 3.06
N GLY A 49 13.58 29.36 2.41
CA GLY A 49 13.45 29.29 0.95
C GLY A 49 14.06 28.03 0.35
N VAL A 50 14.56 27.10 1.17
CA VAL A 50 15.20 25.85 0.75
C VAL A 50 14.62 24.65 1.50
N SER A 51 14.34 23.59 0.77
CA SER A 51 13.94 22.29 1.32
C SER A 51 15.11 21.59 2.04
N ILE A 52 14.80 20.51 2.76
CA ILE A 52 15.80 19.67 3.47
C ILE A 52 16.89 19.13 2.51
N LYS A 53 16.55 18.95 1.23
CA LYS A 53 17.50 18.51 0.18
C LYS A 53 18.25 19.66 -0.51
N GLY A 54 18.20 20.88 0.04
CA GLY A 54 18.85 22.07 -0.52
C GLY A 54 18.20 22.62 -1.79
N GLN A 55 17.05 22.11 -2.20
CA GLN A 55 16.34 22.59 -3.39
C GLN A 55 15.46 23.80 -3.07
N PRO A 56 15.33 24.78 -3.99
CA PRO A 56 14.40 25.89 -3.84
C PRO A 56 12.98 25.39 -3.60
N VAL A 57 12.27 26.04 -2.68
CA VAL A 57 10.90 25.63 -2.35
C VAL A 57 9.92 26.18 -3.38
N SER A 58 8.92 25.37 -3.74
CA SER A 58 7.85 25.75 -4.67
C SER A 58 7.11 27.01 -4.18
N PRO A 59 6.66 27.90 -5.09
CA PRO A 59 5.84 29.06 -4.72
C PRO A 59 4.55 28.71 -3.99
N GLN A 60 3.98 27.53 -4.25
CA GLN A 60 2.80 27.00 -3.57
C GLN A 60 3.02 25.55 -3.15
N LEU A 61 2.63 25.23 -1.93
CA LEU A 61 2.69 23.88 -1.35
C LEU A 61 1.31 23.50 -0.81
N VAL A 62 0.68 22.50 -1.42
CA VAL A 62 -0.59 21.93 -0.95
C VAL A 62 -0.33 20.60 -0.28
N THR A 63 -0.92 20.39 0.89
CA THR A 63 -0.66 19.22 1.72
C THR A 63 -1.95 18.51 2.13
N GLY A 64 -1.80 17.26 2.60
CA GLY A 64 -2.92 16.44 3.04
C GLY A 64 -3.78 15.82 1.93
N LEU A 65 -3.45 16.05 0.66
CA LEU A 65 -4.13 15.43 -0.47
C LEU A 65 -3.45 14.13 -0.89
N GLY A 66 -4.23 13.05 -0.94
CA GLY A 66 -3.81 11.77 -1.52
C GLY A 66 -3.54 11.88 -3.02
N LYS A 67 -2.45 11.26 -3.49
CA LYS A 67 -2.07 11.15 -4.90
C LYS A 67 -2.49 9.79 -5.44
N GLY A 68 -2.77 9.69 -6.74
CA GLY A 68 -3.23 8.43 -7.32
C GLY A 68 -2.26 7.26 -7.15
N GLY A 69 -0.96 7.49 -7.24
CA GLY A 69 0.04 6.45 -6.94
C GLY A 69 -0.07 5.89 -5.51
N MET A 70 -0.31 6.76 -4.53
CA MET A 70 -0.50 6.33 -3.14
C MET A 70 -1.80 5.55 -2.94
N MET A 71 -2.89 5.98 -3.58
CA MET A 71 -4.18 5.27 -3.50
C MET A 71 -4.12 3.90 -4.20
N ALA A 72 -3.44 3.82 -5.35
CA ALA A 72 -3.21 2.57 -6.08
C ALA A 72 -2.37 1.57 -5.26
N GLN A 73 -1.38 2.04 -4.50
CA GLN A 73 -0.58 1.20 -3.59
C GLN A 73 -1.35 0.78 -2.33
N ALA A 74 -2.16 1.67 -1.75
CA ALA A 74 -2.94 1.35 -0.55
C ALA A 74 -4.15 0.43 -0.83
N ALA A 75 -4.48 0.23 -2.12
CA ALA A 75 -5.71 -0.46 -2.57
C ALA A 75 -6.96 0.06 -1.84
N GLU A 76 -6.97 1.36 -1.48
CA GLU A 76 -8.13 2.03 -0.91
C GLU A 76 -9.08 2.47 -2.03
N LYS A 77 -10.37 2.54 -1.71
CA LYS A 77 -11.36 3.12 -2.61
C LYS A 77 -11.01 4.59 -2.80
N TYR A 78 -10.85 5.00 -4.06
CA TYR A 78 -10.56 6.38 -4.39
C TYR A 78 -11.57 7.34 -3.75
N PRO A 79 -11.10 8.45 -3.17
CA PRO A 79 -11.98 9.46 -2.57
C PRO A 79 -12.96 10.03 -3.60
N TRP A 80 -14.16 10.42 -3.18
CA TRP A 80 -15.19 10.92 -4.10
C TRP A 80 -14.74 12.11 -4.96
N TRP A 81 -13.84 12.95 -4.44
CA TRP A 81 -13.30 14.12 -5.12
C TRP A 81 -12.29 13.79 -6.23
N PHE A 82 -11.81 12.54 -6.34
CA PHE A 82 -11.00 12.09 -7.49
C PHE A 82 -11.78 12.07 -8.81
N ASN A 83 -13.12 11.97 -8.75
CA ASN A 83 -13.97 11.97 -9.94
C ASN A 83 -14.17 13.38 -10.52
N ASP A 84 -13.75 14.41 -9.81
CA ASP A 84 -13.88 15.79 -10.26
C ASP A 84 -12.68 16.18 -11.12
N ALA A 85 -12.94 16.73 -12.32
CA ALA A 85 -11.91 17.09 -13.29
C ALA A 85 -10.84 18.04 -12.75
N LYS A 86 -11.16 18.84 -11.72
CA LYS A 86 -10.19 19.72 -11.05
C LYS A 86 -9.02 18.95 -10.43
N PHE A 87 -9.22 17.69 -10.05
CA PHE A 87 -8.20 16.85 -9.42
C PHE A 87 -7.61 15.80 -10.37
N ALA A 88 -7.96 15.81 -11.67
CA ALA A 88 -7.51 14.82 -12.64
C ALA A 88 -5.98 14.66 -12.68
N HIS A 89 -5.23 15.75 -12.52
CA HIS A 89 -3.76 15.70 -12.45
C HIS A 89 -3.27 14.98 -11.19
N LEU A 90 -3.88 15.22 -10.03
CA LEU A 90 -3.52 14.59 -8.76
C LEU A 90 -3.74 13.08 -8.79
N VAL A 91 -4.75 12.62 -9.52
CA VAL A 91 -5.01 11.19 -9.78
C VAL A 91 -3.90 10.53 -10.59
N GLN A 92 -3.17 11.28 -11.41
CA GLN A 92 -2.09 10.72 -12.24
C GLN A 92 -0.72 10.80 -11.55
N VAL A 93 -0.56 11.65 -10.52
CA VAL A 93 0.72 11.80 -9.82
C VAL A 93 1.13 10.47 -9.16
N ASP A 94 2.40 10.10 -9.37
CA ASP A 94 3.05 8.89 -8.86
C ASP A 94 2.41 7.57 -9.31
N THR A 95 1.40 7.59 -10.20
CA THR A 95 0.82 6.36 -10.77
C THR A 95 1.82 5.60 -11.64
N HIS A 96 2.74 6.31 -12.31
CA HIS A 96 3.83 5.68 -13.05
C HIS A 96 4.85 4.98 -12.14
N GLN A 97 5.00 5.40 -10.88
CA GLN A 97 5.86 4.70 -9.94
C GLN A 97 5.27 3.34 -9.53
N VAL A 98 3.93 3.20 -9.55
CA VAL A 98 3.23 1.92 -9.38
C VAL A 98 3.56 0.95 -10.52
N GLY A 99 3.86 1.46 -11.72
CA GLY A 99 4.32 0.66 -12.86
C GLY A 99 5.84 0.50 -12.96
N GLN A 100 6.63 1.35 -12.31
CA GLN A 100 8.11 1.32 -12.36
C GLN A 100 8.75 0.42 -11.31
N THR A 101 7.99 -0.08 -10.33
CA THR A 101 8.34 -1.28 -9.56
C THR A 101 7.75 -2.54 -10.19
N LYS A 102 7.67 -2.62 -11.52
CA LYS A 102 7.77 -3.95 -12.15
C LYS A 102 9.23 -4.37 -12.01
N ASP A 103 9.57 -4.92 -10.84
CA ASP A 103 10.76 -5.77 -10.69
C ASP A 103 10.75 -6.75 -11.87
N GLU A 104 11.88 -7.08 -12.49
CA GLU A 104 11.89 -8.14 -13.52
C GLU A 104 11.23 -9.44 -13.00
N ASP A 105 11.29 -9.65 -11.68
CA ASP A 105 10.61 -10.71 -10.94
C ASP A 105 9.06 -10.65 -11.02
N SER A 106 8.46 -9.46 -11.14
CA SER A 106 7.00 -9.25 -11.29
C SER A 106 6.49 -9.81 -12.62
N ALA A 107 7.15 -9.44 -13.72
CA ALA A 107 6.81 -9.93 -15.04
C ALA A 107 7.04 -11.44 -15.17
N GLN A 108 8.08 -11.96 -14.50
CA GLN A 108 8.36 -13.39 -14.43
C GLN A 108 7.31 -14.15 -13.59
N LEU A 109 6.86 -13.60 -12.46
CA LEU A 109 5.84 -14.21 -11.60
C LEU A 109 4.51 -14.38 -12.34
N GLN A 110 4.02 -13.34 -12.99
CA GLN A 110 2.78 -13.42 -13.78
C GLN A 110 2.91 -14.40 -14.95
N ALA A 111 4.07 -14.42 -15.63
CA ALA A 111 4.34 -15.36 -16.70
C ALA A 111 4.38 -16.83 -16.21
N LEU A 112 4.95 -17.08 -15.03
CA LEU A 112 4.96 -18.40 -14.40
C LEU A 112 3.53 -18.84 -14.05
N LEU A 113 2.76 -17.99 -13.37
CA LEU A 113 1.37 -18.29 -12.95
C LEU A 113 0.44 -18.58 -14.13
N SER A 114 0.61 -17.88 -15.26
CA SER A 114 -0.20 -18.11 -16.47
C SER A 114 -0.01 -19.50 -17.11
N ARG A 115 1.06 -20.21 -16.77
CA ARG A 115 1.43 -21.51 -17.36
C ARG A 115 1.19 -22.69 -16.40
N VAL A 116 0.70 -22.41 -15.20
CA VAL A 116 0.44 -23.43 -14.19
C VAL A 116 -0.78 -24.27 -14.58
N THR A 117 -0.71 -25.56 -14.29
CA THR A 117 -1.78 -26.54 -14.56
C THR A 117 -2.44 -27.10 -13.30
N THR A 118 -1.89 -26.86 -12.11
CA THR A 118 -2.43 -27.38 -10.83
C THR A 118 -2.43 -26.32 -9.73
N MET A 119 -3.44 -26.38 -8.86
CA MET A 119 -3.59 -25.41 -7.76
C MET A 119 -2.40 -25.47 -6.80
N ASP A 120 -1.87 -26.67 -6.56
CA ASP A 120 -0.70 -26.86 -5.69
C ASP A 120 0.55 -26.18 -6.25
N ALA A 121 0.81 -26.30 -7.56
CA ALA A 121 1.93 -25.62 -8.20
C ALA A 121 1.76 -24.10 -8.17
N ALA A 122 0.53 -23.60 -8.33
CA ALA A 122 0.25 -22.16 -8.23
C ALA A 122 0.48 -21.67 -6.80
N ALA A 123 0.01 -22.42 -5.80
CA ALA A 123 0.17 -22.10 -4.40
C ALA A 123 1.65 -22.11 -3.97
N GLU A 124 2.45 -23.04 -4.48
CA GLU A 124 3.91 -23.06 -4.24
C GLU A 124 4.59 -21.82 -4.82
N ILE A 125 4.30 -21.46 -6.07
CA ILE A 125 4.87 -20.26 -6.72
C ILE A 125 4.51 -18.99 -5.94
N VAL A 126 3.22 -18.84 -5.57
CA VAL A 126 2.76 -17.69 -4.77
C VAL A 126 3.40 -17.69 -3.38
N CYS A 127 3.57 -18.86 -2.76
CA CYS A 127 4.21 -18.99 -1.45
C CYS A 127 5.67 -18.53 -1.49
N THR A 128 6.46 -19.00 -2.47
CA THR A 128 7.85 -18.56 -2.64
C THR A 128 7.94 -17.05 -2.89
N ALA A 129 7.04 -16.51 -3.72
CA ALA A 129 7.00 -15.07 -4.00
C ALA A 129 6.66 -14.25 -2.76
N LEU A 130 5.70 -14.71 -1.94
CA LEU A 130 5.33 -14.06 -0.68
C LEU A 130 6.48 -14.11 0.33
N ILE A 131 7.15 -15.24 0.50
CA ILE A 131 8.32 -15.37 1.39
C ILE A 131 9.40 -14.37 0.96
N GLY A 132 9.75 -14.33 -0.33
CA GLY A 132 10.74 -13.39 -0.86
C GLY A 132 10.35 -11.93 -0.65
N LYS A 133 9.08 -11.58 -0.90
CA LYS A 133 8.57 -10.22 -0.69
C LYS A 133 8.56 -9.84 0.79
N SER A 134 8.08 -10.73 1.66
CA SER A 134 8.08 -10.53 3.12
C SER A 134 9.48 -10.34 3.65
N ALA A 135 10.45 -11.18 3.27
CA ALA A 135 11.85 -11.04 3.66
C ALA A 135 12.45 -9.70 3.24
N LYS A 136 12.20 -9.28 1.99
CA LYS A 136 12.66 -7.99 1.43
C LYS A 136 12.05 -6.80 2.20
N SER A 137 10.75 -6.83 2.48
CA SER A 137 10.06 -5.76 3.23
C SER A 137 10.51 -5.70 4.69
N MET A 138 10.91 -6.83 5.30
CA MET A 138 11.40 -6.88 6.67
C MET A 138 12.93 -6.73 6.81
N MET A 139 13.64 -6.56 5.69
CA MET A 139 15.11 -6.48 5.63
C MET A 139 15.80 -7.67 6.33
N MET A 140 15.25 -8.88 6.17
CA MET A 140 15.82 -10.11 6.71
C MET A 140 16.16 -11.11 5.60
N PRO A 141 17.05 -12.09 5.85
CA PRO A 141 17.30 -13.20 4.94
C PRO A 141 16.00 -13.96 4.62
N VAL A 142 15.85 -14.38 3.36
CA VAL A 142 14.72 -15.22 2.92
C VAL A 142 14.67 -16.54 3.70
N GLU A 143 15.83 -17.06 4.10
CA GLU A 143 15.99 -18.31 4.85
C GLU A 143 15.37 -18.25 6.26
N ASP A 144 15.15 -17.05 6.81
CA ASP A 144 14.54 -16.86 8.13
C ASP A 144 13.00 -16.83 8.08
N VAL A 145 12.41 -16.83 6.87
CA VAL A 145 10.95 -16.79 6.67
C VAL A 145 10.42 -18.19 6.34
N GLU A 146 9.65 -18.76 7.25
CA GLU A 146 9.08 -20.11 7.17
C GLU A 146 7.65 -20.08 6.62
N ALA A 147 7.37 -20.91 5.60
CA ALA A 147 6.02 -21.05 5.03
C ALA A 147 4.95 -21.50 6.05
N SER A 148 5.36 -22.23 7.09
CA SER A 148 4.50 -22.73 8.17
C SER A 148 4.11 -21.66 9.19
N ARG A 149 4.77 -20.51 9.19
CA ARG A 149 4.47 -19.43 10.12
C ARG A 149 3.59 -18.36 9.49
N PRO A 150 2.75 -17.68 10.29
CA PRO A 150 2.04 -16.51 9.84
C PRO A 150 2.97 -15.34 9.57
N VAL A 151 2.60 -14.50 8.61
CA VAL A 151 3.29 -13.24 8.31
C VAL A 151 3.32 -12.32 9.54
N SER A 152 2.24 -12.30 10.33
CA SER A 152 2.13 -11.54 11.58
C SER A 152 3.15 -11.93 12.66
N SER A 153 3.67 -13.17 12.62
CA SER A 153 4.67 -13.64 13.60
C SER A 153 6.05 -12.99 13.42
N TYR A 154 6.31 -12.42 12.24
CA TYR A 154 7.56 -11.74 11.91
C TYR A 154 7.55 -10.24 12.22
N GLY A 155 6.54 -9.77 12.98
CA GLY A 155 6.42 -8.35 13.34
C GLY A 155 5.85 -7.48 12.24
N VAL A 156 5.12 -8.08 11.28
CA VAL A 156 4.35 -7.31 10.29
C VAL A 156 3.29 -6.49 11.00
N ASP A 157 3.49 -5.17 10.99
CA ASP A 157 2.58 -4.17 11.52
C ASP A 157 1.51 -3.80 10.49
N SER A 158 0.58 -2.93 10.88
CA SER A 158 -0.48 -2.45 9.98
C SER A 158 0.07 -1.76 8.72
N LEU A 159 1.28 -1.19 8.76
CA LEU A 159 1.88 -0.49 7.62
C LEU A 159 2.45 -1.48 6.60
N LEU A 160 3.23 -2.45 7.07
CA LEU A 160 3.76 -3.54 6.24
C LEU A 160 2.63 -4.41 5.67
N ALA A 161 1.54 -4.60 6.42
CA ALA A 161 0.37 -5.31 5.92
C ALA A 161 -0.31 -4.57 4.76
N VAL A 162 -0.39 -3.22 4.81
CA VAL A 162 -0.90 -2.41 3.71
C VAL A 162 0.02 -2.49 2.48
N GLU A 163 1.35 -2.45 2.68
CA GLU A 163 2.31 -2.62 1.59
C GLU A 163 2.17 -3.98 0.91
N LEU A 164 2.12 -5.07 1.69
CA LEU A 164 1.93 -6.42 1.18
C LEU A 164 0.61 -6.59 0.44
N ARG A 165 -0.48 -6.00 0.95
CA ARG A 165 -1.79 -6.00 0.26
C ARG A 165 -1.69 -5.32 -1.10
N GLY A 166 -1.07 -4.15 -1.18
CA GLY A 166 -0.86 -3.42 -2.42
C GLY A 166 -0.05 -4.22 -3.44
N TRP A 167 1.01 -4.89 -2.98
CA TRP A 167 1.84 -5.76 -3.80
C TRP A 167 1.04 -6.97 -4.32
N ILE A 168 0.28 -7.67 -3.47
CA ILE A 168 -0.58 -8.79 -3.88
C ILE A 168 -1.60 -8.34 -4.94
N PHE A 169 -2.21 -7.18 -4.75
CA PHE A 169 -3.18 -6.64 -5.71
C PHE A 169 -2.54 -6.34 -7.07
N THR A 170 -1.32 -5.80 -7.06
CA THR A 170 -0.60 -5.40 -8.29
C THR A 170 -0.05 -6.63 -9.03
N GLU A 171 0.55 -7.57 -8.30
CA GLU A 171 1.28 -8.69 -8.88
C GLU A 171 0.41 -9.90 -9.17
N LEU A 172 -0.48 -10.23 -8.23
CA LEU A 172 -1.30 -11.43 -8.27
C LEU A 172 -2.73 -11.11 -8.69
N GLN A 173 -3.09 -9.84 -8.88
CA GLN A 173 -4.45 -9.39 -9.21
C GLN A 173 -5.51 -10.01 -8.29
N ALA A 174 -5.16 -10.19 -7.02
CA ALA A 174 -6.01 -10.81 -6.01
C ALA A 174 -6.38 -9.78 -4.94
N ASP A 175 -7.65 -9.73 -4.56
CA ASP A 175 -8.11 -8.87 -3.46
C ASP A 175 -8.09 -9.63 -2.13
N VAL A 176 -7.26 -9.17 -1.20
CA VAL A 176 -7.04 -9.78 0.11
C VAL A 176 -7.28 -8.73 1.19
N SER A 177 -7.90 -9.12 2.28
CA SER A 177 -8.14 -8.22 3.40
C SER A 177 -6.84 -8.00 4.19
N VAL A 178 -6.63 -6.79 4.73
CA VAL A 178 -5.54 -6.54 5.69
C VAL A 178 -5.68 -7.46 6.91
N PHE A 179 -6.91 -7.83 7.30
CA PHE A 179 -7.15 -8.80 8.36
C PHE A 179 -6.65 -10.20 8.01
N ASP A 180 -6.71 -10.62 6.73
CA ASP A 180 -6.18 -11.92 6.32
C ASP A 180 -4.64 -11.94 6.46
N LEU A 181 -3.96 -10.81 6.22
CA LEU A 181 -2.51 -10.67 6.36
C LEU A 181 -2.05 -10.60 7.82
N LEU A 182 -2.85 -9.99 8.68
CA LEU A 182 -2.59 -9.89 10.12
C LEU A 182 -3.07 -11.12 10.90
N SER A 183 -3.85 -12.00 10.27
CA SER A 183 -4.36 -13.21 10.90
C SER A 183 -3.25 -14.20 11.24
N ASN A 184 -3.54 -15.11 12.16
CA ASN A 184 -2.63 -16.20 12.55
C ASN A 184 -2.68 -17.37 11.55
N ILE A 185 -2.67 -17.07 10.24
CA ILE A 185 -2.73 -18.06 9.17
C ILE A 185 -1.33 -18.25 8.57
N PRO A 186 -0.85 -19.49 8.41
CA PRO A 186 0.44 -19.77 7.74
C PRO A 186 0.53 -19.18 6.33
N ILE A 187 1.73 -18.75 5.92
CA ILE A 187 1.98 -18.22 4.56
C ILE A 187 1.54 -19.22 3.48
N SER A 188 1.75 -20.52 3.68
CA SER A 188 1.28 -21.57 2.75
C SER A 188 -0.24 -21.57 2.55
N SER A 189 -1.01 -21.47 3.63
CA SER A 189 -2.46 -21.40 3.59
C SER A 189 -2.97 -20.08 3.01
N LEU A 190 -2.29 -18.97 3.32
CA LEU A 190 -2.58 -17.66 2.73
C LEU A 190 -2.34 -17.67 1.22
N SER A 191 -1.27 -18.32 0.76
CA SER A 191 -0.93 -18.47 -0.66
C SER A 191 -2.04 -19.18 -1.43
N ARG A 192 -2.58 -20.28 -0.86
CA ARG A 192 -3.71 -21.00 -1.45
C ARG A 192 -4.97 -20.13 -1.56
N ARG A 193 -5.27 -19.31 -0.56
CA ARG A 193 -6.38 -18.35 -0.60
C ARG A 193 -6.19 -17.27 -1.66
N ILE A 194 -4.96 -16.80 -1.83
CA ILE A 194 -4.61 -15.81 -2.86
C ILE A 194 -4.79 -16.39 -4.25
N VAL A 195 -4.35 -17.63 -4.46
CA VAL A 195 -4.57 -18.38 -5.71
C VAL A 195 -6.06 -18.43 -6.07
N GLY A 196 -6.94 -18.75 -5.12
CA GLY A 196 -8.39 -18.79 -5.36
C GLY A 196 -9.02 -17.45 -5.76
N LYS A 197 -8.36 -16.33 -5.45
CA LYS A 197 -8.84 -14.97 -5.75
C LYS A 197 -8.06 -14.29 -6.87
N SER A 198 -7.04 -14.94 -7.42
CA SER A 198 -6.12 -14.36 -8.39
C SER A 198 -6.67 -14.44 -9.80
N LYS A 199 -6.60 -13.34 -10.56
CA LYS A 199 -6.93 -13.30 -12.00
C LYS A 199 -5.76 -13.71 -12.90
N CYS A 200 -4.58 -13.96 -12.32
CA CYS A 200 -3.38 -14.34 -13.07
C CYS A 200 -3.29 -15.85 -13.33
N ILE A 201 -4.26 -16.64 -12.84
CA ILE A 201 -4.26 -18.10 -12.86
C ILE A 201 -5.33 -18.58 -13.84
N PRO A 202 -5.07 -19.60 -14.67
CA PRO A 202 -6.07 -20.14 -15.58
C PRO A 202 -7.30 -20.69 -14.85
N ASP A 203 -8.50 -20.40 -15.35
CA ASP A 203 -9.79 -20.78 -14.74
C ASP A 203 -9.95 -22.29 -14.48
N GLY A 204 -9.25 -23.14 -15.23
CA GLY A 204 -9.28 -24.60 -15.07
C GLY A 204 -8.47 -25.14 -13.88
N VAL A 205 -7.76 -24.28 -13.16
CA VAL A 205 -6.85 -24.64 -12.06
C VAL A 205 -7.41 -24.28 -10.69
N VAL A 206 -8.34 -23.32 -10.63
CA VAL A 206 -8.98 -22.88 -9.39
C VAL A 206 -10.13 -23.83 -9.07
N GLU A 207 -10.01 -24.63 -8.00
CA GLU A 207 -11.16 -25.36 -7.49
C GLU A 207 -12.23 -24.35 -7.05
N ALA A 208 -13.46 -24.54 -7.55
CA ALA A 208 -14.60 -23.76 -7.11
C ALA A 208 -14.80 -23.97 -5.60
N ASP A 209 -14.63 -22.91 -4.81
CA ASP A 209 -15.02 -22.91 -3.41
C ASP A 209 -16.49 -23.37 -3.30
N ASN A 210 -16.70 -24.52 -2.66
CA ASN A 210 -18.00 -25.06 -2.26
C ASN A 210 -18.25 -24.71 -0.80
#